data_AF-W4B3P1-F1
#
_entry.id   AF-W4B3P1-F1
#
_cell.length_a   1.000
_cell.length_b   1.000
_cell.length_c   1.000
_cell.angle_alpha   90.00
_cell.angle_beta   90.00
_cell.angle_gamma   90.00
#
_symmetry.space_group_name_H-M   'P 1'
#
loop_
_entity.id
_entity.type
_entity.pdbx_description
1 polymer ?
#
loop_
_entity_poly.entity_id
_entity_poly.type
_entity_poly.pdbx_seq_one_letter_code
_entity_poly.pdbx_strand_id
1 'polypeptide(L)'
;MSRSSDQITTAQAAVIIINYMLGAGILTLPRTAVTASNSPDVWISVLLSSLLILLAGFVIVKLCRRFPGQTWFQFVPQITGKAIAFLISLITIGYLLTISAFELRVMAEVTGMFLLEGTPMWAIVMTFMWVGLYLTTGGIGSIARLFEIILPITLVIFIITFSLSSGLFEINNLRPVLGSGVIPVLLGMRSTTLAFAGFEIMLIIMAFMSSPQKGMKAVTWGTIVPTFVYLVALVMTIGGLSLGGVKVATWPSLDLIRSFEIQGLIFERFESLLLVIWIMQIFSTFTITHYAASLGWSQLFDKNIRPFLFMMLPVIFLIAVIPKNISELFMLGQIVGNVSVYLFGTLPFFLLIISKIRRKGETSN
;
A
#
# COMPACT_ATOMS: atom_id res chain seq x y z
N MET A 1 9.09 -27.58 3.78
CA MET A 1 9.79 -26.28 3.87
C MET A 1 10.29 -26.11 5.29
N SER A 2 11.60 -25.94 5.50
CA SER A 2 12.15 -25.80 6.86
C SER A 2 11.67 -24.47 7.45
N ARG A 3 11.05 -24.53 8.63
CA ARG A 3 10.35 -23.42 9.30
C ARG A 3 11.22 -22.22 9.69
N SER A 4 12.55 -22.27 9.55
CA SER A 4 13.45 -21.22 10.07
C SER A 4 13.71 -20.06 9.09
N SER A 5 13.65 -20.26 7.76
CA SER A 5 13.89 -19.20 6.78
C SER A 5 12.70 -18.26 6.54
N ASP A 6 11.51 -18.67 6.98
CA ASP A 6 10.25 -17.98 6.69
C ASP A 6 9.72 -17.17 7.90
N GLN A 7 10.48 -17.12 9.01
CA GLN A 7 10.09 -16.29 10.15
C GLN A 7 10.54 -14.84 9.96
N ILE A 8 9.67 -13.91 10.35
CA ILE A 8 9.95 -12.47 10.32
C ILE A 8 9.91 -11.88 11.73
N THR A 9 10.78 -10.90 11.98
CA THR A 9 10.78 -10.15 13.24
C THR A 9 9.59 -9.17 13.29
N THR A 10 9.30 -8.62 14.48
CA THR A 10 8.29 -7.55 14.61
C THR A 10 8.65 -6.30 13.80
N ALA A 11 9.95 -5.97 13.70
CA ALA A 11 10.42 -4.84 12.91
C ALA A 11 10.19 -5.11 11.40
N GLN A 12 10.56 -6.30 10.93
CA GLN A 12 10.30 -6.74 9.56
C GLN A 12 8.82 -6.73 9.20
N ALA A 13 7.94 -7.16 10.12
CA ALA A 13 6.50 -7.06 9.91
C ALA A 13 6.03 -5.61 9.77
N ALA A 14 6.53 -4.69 10.61
CA ALA A 14 6.23 -3.26 10.46
C ALA A 14 6.73 -2.73 9.12
N VAL A 15 7.97 -3.03 8.75
CA VAL A 15 8.61 -2.62 7.49
C VAL A 15 7.83 -3.14 6.27
N ILE A 16 7.29 -4.36 6.32
CA ILE A 16 6.40 -4.89 5.28
C ILE A 16 5.15 -4.02 5.12
N ILE A 17 4.49 -3.68 6.23
CA ILE A 17 3.28 -2.84 6.20
C ILE A 17 3.63 -1.45 5.67
N ILE A 18 4.75 -0.85 6.09
CA ILE A 18 5.16 0.49 5.66
C ILE A 18 5.35 0.51 4.14
N ASN A 19 6.21 -0.36 3.60
CA ASN A 19 6.49 -0.36 2.16
C ASN A 19 5.27 -0.76 1.32
N TYR A 20 4.39 -1.63 1.85
CA TYR A 20 3.13 -1.93 1.19
C TYR A 20 2.20 -0.71 1.16
N MET A 21 2.07 0.01 2.27
CA MET A 21 1.21 1.18 2.31
C MET A 21 1.70 2.28 1.38
N LEU A 22 3.00 2.60 1.36
CA LEU A 22 3.54 3.76 0.62
C LEU A 22 3.29 3.69 -0.89
N GLY A 23 3.50 2.51 -1.51
CA GLY A 23 3.17 2.15 -2.90
C GLY A 23 3.11 3.32 -3.91
N ALA A 24 2.04 3.36 -4.70
CA ALA A 24 1.68 4.51 -5.53
C ALA A 24 0.99 5.65 -4.74
N GLY A 25 0.73 5.45 -3.44
CA GLY A 25 -0.06 6.37 -2.62
C GLY A 25 0.52 7.77 -2.56
N ILE A 26 1.84 7.92 -2.47
CA ILE A 26 2.46 9.25 -2.32
C ILE A 26 2.26 10.12 -3.57
N LEU A 27 2.26 9.51 -4.77
CA LEU A 27 2.02 10.21 -6.03
C LEU A 27 0.55 10.54 -6.27
N THR A 28 -0.33 9.63 -5.87
CA THR A 28 -1.76 9.66 -6.20
C THR A 28 -2.59 10.40 -5.15
N LEU A 29 -2.17 10.36 -3.88
CA LEU A 29 -2.92 10.86 -2.72
C LEU A 29 -3.19 12.36 -2.81
N PRO A 30 -2.23 13.26 -3.13
CA PRO A 30 -2.53 14.69 -3.17
C PRO A 30 -3.64 15.03 -4.16
N ARG A 31 -3.58 14.46 -5.37
CA ARG A 31 -4.59 14.69 -6.40
C ARG A 31 -5.94 14.16 -5.98
N THR A 32 -5.99 12.90 -5.55
CA THR A 32 -7.25 12.21 -5.21
C THR A 32 -7.92 12.84 -3.98
N ALA A 33 -7.14 13.18 -2.95
CA ALA A 33 -7.61 13.84 -1.74
C ALA A 33 -8.19 15.22 -2.02
N VAL A 34 -7.43 16.08 -2.71
CA VAL A 34 -7.87 17.44 -3.04
C VAL A 34 -9.07 17.44 -3.99
N THR A 35 -9.13 16.51 -4.94
CA THR A 35 -10.27 16.38 -5.85
C THR A 35 -11.53 15.96 -5.10
N ALA A 36 -11.41 15.05 -4.12
CA ALA A 36 -12.54 14.58 -3.32
C ALA A 36 -13.04 15.61 -2.29
N SER A 37 -12.13 16.32 -1.62
CA SER A 37 -12.49 17.29 -0.57
C SER A 37 -12.85 18.67 -1.13
N ASN A 38 -12.25 19.05 -2.27
CA ASN A 38 -12.22 20.42 -2.77
C ASN A 38 -11.73 21.45 -1.72
N SER A 39 -10.84 21.04 -0.81
CA SER A 39 -10.36 21.88 0.29
C SER A 39 -8.86 21.63 0.60
N PRO A 40 -8.09 22.69 0.94
CA PRO A 40 -6.72 22.54 1.40
C PRO A 40 -6.62 21.84 2.76
N ASP A 41 -7.70 21.81 3.55
CA ASP A 41 -7.76 21.16 4.87
C ASP A 41 -7.78 19.63 4.83
N VAL A 42 -7.68 19.05 3.63
CA VAL A 42 -7.77 17.59 3.43
C VAL A 42 -6.63 16.82 4.11
N TRP A 43 -5.55 17.49 4.50
CA TRP A 43 -4.50 16.92 5.35
C TRP A 43 -5.02 16.42 6.71
N ILE A 44 -6.09 17.03 7.26
CA ILE A 44 -6.76 16.55 8.47
C ILE A 44 -7.40 15.18 8.22
N SER A 45 -7.93 14.95 7.02
CA SER A 45 -8.53 13.67 6.63
C SER A 45 -7.52 12.53 6.67
N VAL A 46 -6.24 12.79 6.34
CA VAL A 46 -5.15 11.80 6.46
C VAL A 46 -4.99 11.33 7.90
N LEU A 47 -5.01 12.27 8.86
CA LEU A 47 -4.92 11.94 10.28
C LEU A 47 -6.12 11.12 10.76
N LEU A 48 -7.34 11.53 10.38
CA LEU A 48 -8.56 10.80 10.75
C LEU A 48 -8.60 9.39 10.12
N SER A 49 -8.23 9.28 8.84
CA SER A 49 -8.09 8.00 8.14
C SER A 49 -7.05 7.10 8.79
N SER A 50 -5.88 7.63 9.18
CA SER A 50 -4.85 6.84 9.85
C SER A 50 -5.34 6.24 11.17
N LEU A 51 -6.16 6.99 11.92
CA LEU A 51 -6.75 6.50 13.17
C LEU A 51 -7.73 5.36 12.90
N LEU A 52 -8.61 5.50 11.90
CA LEU A 52 -9.53 4.44 11.51
C LEU A 52 -8.80 3.16 11.08
N ILE A 53 -7.74 3.30 10.27
CA ILE A 53 -6.93 2.18 9.80
C ILE A 53 -6.18 1.52 10.95
N LEU A 54 -5.69 2.30 11.91
CA LEU A 54 -5.05 1.76 13.10
C LEU A 54 -6.03 0.93 13.95
N LEU A 55 -7.27 1.41 14.11
CA LEU A 55 -8.32 0.67 14.81
C LEU A 55 -8.68 -0.64 14.07
N ALA A 56 -8.84 -0.59 12.75
CA ALA A 56 -9.07 -1.79 11.92
C ALA A 56 -7.89 -2.78 12.03
N GLY A 57 -6.66 -2.27 11.99
CA GLY A 57 -5.43 -3.04 12.22
C GLY A 57 -5.42 -3.75 13.58
N PHE A 58 -5.88 -3.09 14.65
CA PHE A 58 -6.01 -3.72 15.97
C PHE A 58 -7.05 -4.84 16.00
N VAL A 59 -8.16 -4.69 15.26
CA VAL A 59 -9.16 -5.76 15.09
C VAL A 59 -8.53 -6.96 14.37
N ILE A 60 -7.81 -6.72 13.28
CA ILE A 60 -7.08 -7.76 12.53
C ILE A 60 -6.09 -8.49 13.43
N VAL A 61 -5.26 -7.75 14.19
CA VAL A 61 -4.29 -8.38 15.10
C VAL A 61 -4.99 -9.23 16.17
N LYS A 62 -6.07 -8.73 16.76
CA LYS A 62 -6.86 -9.50 17.74
C LYS A 62 -7.44 -10.77 17.13
N LEU A 63 -7.93 -10.71 15.89
CA LEU A 63 -8.42 -11.87 15.15
C LEU A 63 -7.31 -12.89 14.91
N CYS A 64 -6.19 -12.48 14.32
CA CYS A 64 -5.09 -13.38 14.01
C CYS A 64 -4.49 -14.01 15.29
N ARG A 65 -4.47 -13.31 16.44
CA ARG A 65 -4.00 -13.86 17.71
C ARG A 65 -4.82 -15.04 18.23
N ARG A 66 -6.08 -15.20 17.81
CA ARG A 66 -6.89 -16.39 18.09
C ARG A 66 -6.46 -17.60 17.25
N PHE A 67 -5.72 -17.39 16.16
CA PHE A 67 -5.28 -18.47 15.28
C PHE A 67 -3.76 -18.40 15.04
N PRO A 68 -2.94 -18.66 16.07
CA PRO A 68 -1.49 -18.53 15.97
C PRO A 68 -0.91 -19.41 14.86
N GLY A 69 0.02 -18.84 14.07
CA GLY A 69 0.70 -19.56 12.99
C GLY A 69 -0.18 -19.90 11.78
N GLN A 70 -1.39 -19.36 11.71
CA GLN A 70 -2.31 -19.56 10.59
C GLN A 70 -2.56 -18.26 9.85
N THR A 71 -2.57 -18.36 8.52
CA THR A 71 -2.93 -17.26 7.63
C THR A 71 -4.44 -17.13 7.47
N TRP A 72 -4.89 -15.99 6.93
CA TRP A 72 -6.28 -15.73 6.52
C TRP A 72 -6.95 -16.92 5.83
N PHE A 73 -6.29 -17.49 4.84
CA PHE A 73 -6.83 -18.59 4.02
C PHE A 73 -6.99 -19.89 4.82
N GLN A 74 -6.30 -20.04 5.95
CA GLN A 74 -6.33 -21.23 6.80
C GLN A 74 -7.32 -21.11 7.97
N PHE A 75 -7.43 -19.94 8.60
CA PHE A 75 -8.32 -19.77 9.76
C PHE A 75 -9.75 -19.39 9.40
N VAL A 76 -9.99 -18.70 8.27
CA VAL A 76 -11.36 -18.34 7.85
C VAL A 76 -12.27 -19.57 7.64
N PRO A 77 -11.81 -20.69 7.05
CA PRO A 77 -12.57 -21.95 6.99
C PRO A 77 -13.02 -22.49 8.35
N GLN A 78 -12.24 -22.25 9.41
CA GLN A 78 -12.57 -22.73 10.77
C GLN A 78 -13.68 -21.91 11.42
N ILE A 79 -13.84 -20.65 11.00
CA ILE A 79 -14.87 -19.74 11.52
C ILE A 79 -16.17 -19.90 10.72
N THR A 80 -16.07 -19.91 9.40
CA THR A 80 -17.22 -19.77 8.47
C THR A 80 -17.64 -21.06 7.78
N GLY A 81 -16.79 -22.10 7.79
CA GLY A 81 -16.98 -23.30 6.99
C GLY A 81 -16.35 -23.19 5.59
N LYS A 82 -16.18 -24.33 4.90
CA LYS A 82 -15.39 -24.41 3.66
C LYS A 82 -15.97 -23.59 2.50
N ALA A 83 -17.28 -23.61 2.28
CA ALA A 83 -17.90 -22.95 1.14
C ALA A 83 -17.79 -21.41 1.20
N ILE A 84 -18.15 -20.82 2.35
CA ILE A 84 -18.05 -19.37 2.56
C ILE A 84 -16.58 -18.94 2.55
N ALA A 85 -15.70 -19.69 3.18
CA ALA A 85 -14.27 -19.39 3.19
C ALA A 85 -13.63 -19.44 1.80
N PHE A 86 -14.07 -20.36 0.94
CA PHE A 86 -13.60 -20.42 -0.45
C PHE A 86 -13.94 -19.14 -1.22
N LEU A 87 -15.19 -18.65 -1.10
CA LEU A 87 -15.61 -17.38 -1.71
C LEU A 87 -14.79 -16.19 -1.16
N ILE A 88 -14.66 -16.07 0.16
CA ILE A 88 -13.89 -15.00 0.80
C ILE A 88 -12.43 -15.03 0.31
N SER A 89 -11.83 -16.22 0.24
CA SER A 89 -10.46 -16.40 -0.22
C SER A 89 -10.28 -15.99 -1.68
N LEU A 90 -11.22 -16.36 -2.56
CA LEU A 90 -11.19 -15.96 -3.97
C LEU A 90 -11.27 -14.45 -4.15
N ILE A 91 -12.15 -13.79 -3.38
CA ILE A 91 -12.27 -12.32 -3.39
C ILE A 91 -10.97 -11.67 -2.88
N THR A 92 -10.39 -12.19 -1.78
CA THR A 92 -9.11 -11.70 -1.26
C THR A 92 -7.97 -11.86 -2.26
N ILE A 93 -7.88 -13.01 -2.94
CA ILE A 93 -6.87 -13.25 -3.98
C ILE A 93 -7.06 -12.30 -5.16
N GLY A 94 -8.29 -12.14 -5.64
CA GLY A 94 -8.61 -11.21 -6.73
C GLY A 94 -8.24 -9.77 -6.38
N TYR A 95 -8.52 -9.33 -5.15
CA TYR A 95 -8.08 -8.04 -4.62
C TYR A 95 -6.56 -7.88 -4.66
N LEU A 96 -5.81 -8.87 -4.14
CA LEU A 96 -4.34 -8.82 -4.09
C LEU A 96 -3.74 -8.76 -5.51
N LEU A 97 -4.26 -9.56 -6.45
CA LEU A 97 -3.83 -9.53 -7.86
C LEU A 97 -4.14 -8.17 -8.51
N THR A 98 -5.29 -7.57 -8.18
CA THR A 98 -5.68 -6.26 -8.72
C THR A 98 -4.77 -5.15 -8.19
N ILE A 99 -4.37 -5.20 -6.91
CA ILE A 99 -3.37 -4.27 -6.39
C ILE A 99 -2.02 -4.44 -7.08
N SER A 100 -1.54 -5.68 -7.21
CA SER A 100 -0.28 -5.95 -7.92
C SER A 100 -0.31 -5.34 -9.33
N ALA A 101 -1.44 -5.48 -10.03
CA ALA A 101 -1.64 -4.95 -11.38
C ALA A 101 -1.76 -3.43 -11.43
N PHE A 102 -2.48 -2.82 -10.49
CA PHE A 102 -2.62 -1.37 -10.36
C PHE A 102 -1.26 -0.70 -10.20
N GLU A 103 -0.46 -1.21 -9.26
CA GLU A 103 0.88 -0.73 -8.97
C GLU A 103 1.82 -0.86 -10.16
N LEU A 104 1.80 -2.03 -10.81
CA LEU A 104 2.57 -2.29 -12.02
C LEU A 104 2.19 -1.33 -13.16
N ARG A 105 0.90 -1.02 -13.31
CA ARG A 105 0.42 -0.07 -14.33
C ARG A 105 0.83 1.36 -13.97
N VAL A 106 0.71 1.79 -12.73
CA VAL A 106 1.19 3.12 -12.27
C VAL A 106 2.69 3.27 -12.53
N MET A 107 3.49 2.27 -12.18
CA MET A 107 4.94 2.30 -12.43
C MET A 107 5.24 2.43 -13.92
N ALA A 108 4.54 1.71 -14.78
CA ALA A 108 4.77 1.78 -16.21
C ALA A 108 4.38 3.15 -16.81
N GLU A 109 3.28 3.76 -16.37
CA GLU A 109 2.88 5.12 -16.78
C GLU A 109 3.93 6.16 -16.36
N VAL A 110 4.33 6.15 -15.08
CA VAL A 110 5.29 7.11 -14.54
C VAL A 110 6.67 6.91 -15.19
N THR A 111 7.15 5.67 -15.30
CA THR A 111 8.46 5.37 -15.91
C THR A 111 8.47 5.73 -17.39
N GLY A 112 7.41 5.38 -18.14
CA GLY A 112 7.29 5.72 -19.56
C GLY A 112 7.22 7.23 -19.81
N MET A 113 6.59 7.99 -18.91
CA MET A 113 6.46 9.44 -19.03
C MET A 113 7.75 10.20 -18.66
N PHE A 114 8.50 9.74 -17.66
CA PHE A 114 9.59 10.53 -17.09
C PHE A 114 11.01 9.97 -17.34
N LEU A 115 11.14 8.67 -17.66
CA LEU A 115 12.45 8.01 -17.76
C LEU A 115 12.68 7.33 -19.11
N LEU A 116 11.67 6.63 -19.63
CA LEU A 116 11.79 5.73 -20.78
C LEU A 116 10.78 6.08 -21.87
N GLU A 117 10.75 7.35 -22.26
CA GLU A 117 9.87 7.84 -23.33
C GLU A 117 10.07 7.03 -24.61
N GLY A 118 8.97 6.62 -25.25
CA GLY A 118 8.99 5.77 -26.45
C GLY A 118 9.23 4.27 -26.21
N THR A 119 9.53 3.85 -24.98
CA THR A 119 9.65 2.41 -24.66
C THR A 119 8.27 1.77 -24.52
N PRO A 120 7.98 0.63 -25.20
CA PRO A 120 6.70 -0.04 -25.05
C PRO A 120 6.43 -0.48 -23.60
N MET A 121 5.22 -0.21 -23.12
CA MET A 121 4.78 -0.53 -21.75
C MET A 121 5.07 -1.99 -21.35
N TRP A 122 4.84 -2.94 -22.27
CA TRP A 122 5.05 -4.36 -21.98
C TRP A 122 6.51 -4.68 -21.62
N ALA A 123 7.50 -3.98 -22.18
CA ALA A 123 8.91 -4.23 -21.91
C ALA A 123 9.30 -3.76 -20.50
N ILE A 124 8.80 -2.58 -20.09
CA ILE A 124 8.99 -2.04 -18.74
C ILE A 124 8.36 -2.99 -17.71
N VAL A 125 7.09 -3.36 -17.96
CA VAL A 125 6.30 -4.21 -17.07
C VAL A 125 6.91 -5.60 -16.90
N MET A 126 7.31 -6.26 -17.99
CA MET A 126 7.87 -7.62 -17.93
C MET A 126 9.18 -7.65 -17.14
N THR A 127 10.07 -6.68 -17.37
CA THR A 127 11.35 -6.58 -16.63
C THR A 127 11.10 -6.48 -15.13
N PHE A 128 10.17 -5.60 -14.74
CA PHE A 128 9.79 -5.41 -13.35
C PHE A 128 9.18 -6.67 -12.71
N MET A 129 8.29 -7.35 -13.44
CA MET A 129 7.67 -8.60 -13.00
C MET A 129 8.69 -9.72 -12.78
N TRP A 130 9.67 -9.89 -13.69
CA TRP A 130 10.69 -10.94 -13.56
C TRP A 130 11.60 -10.71 -12.34
N VAL A 131 11.99 -9.47 -12.08
CA VAL A 131 12.77 -9.13 -10.87
C VAL A 131 11.95 -9.40 -9.60
N GLY A 132 10.66 -9.08 -9.60
CA GLY A 132 9.79 -9.35 -8.47
C GLY A 132 9.51 -10.85 -8.28
N LEU A 133 9.38 -11.61 -9.36
CA LEU A 133 9.31 -13.07 -9.31
C LEU A 133 10.55 -13.66 -8.65
N TYR A 134 11.73 -13.21 -9.05
CA TYR A 134 12.98 -13.65 -8.43
C TYR A 134 12.96 -13.43 -6.91
N LEU A 135 12.57 -12.24 -6.45
CA LEU A 135 12.45 -11.97 -5.01
C LEU A 135 11.43 -12.89 -4.32
N THR A 136 10.25 -13.05 -4.89
CA THR A 136 9.15 -13.81 -4.28
C THR A 136 9.44 -15.31 -4.20
N THR A 137 10.28 -15.86 -5.09
CA THR A 137 10.76 -17.25 -4.96
C THR A 137 11.62 -17.48 -3.71
N GLY A 138 12.24 -16.41 -3.18
CA GLY A 138 12.99 -16.43 -1.93
C GLY A 138 12.12 -16.42 -0.66
N GLY A 139 10.79 -16.34 -0.78
CA GLY A 139 9.85 -16.38 0.35
C GLY A 139 9.76 -15.08 1.14
N ILE A 140 8.90 -15.08 2.16
CA ILE A 140 8.57 -13.88 2.95
C ILE A 140 9.78 -13.29 3.69
N GLY A 141 10.72 -14.12 4.14
CA GLY A 141 11.93 -13.66 4.81
C GLY A 141 12.89 -12.91 3.87
N SER A 142 12.90 -13.23 2.58
CA SER A 142 13.69 -12.50 1.58
C SER A 142 13.03 -11.16 1.22
N ILE A 143 11.70 -11.15 1.09
CA ILE A 143 10.92 -9.92 0.89
C ILE A 143 11.15 -8.94 2.06
N ALA A 144 11.03 -9.43 3.30
CA ALA A 144 11.24 -8.64 4.51
C ALA A 144 12.62 -7.97 4.54
N ARG A 145 13.69 -8.73 4.24
CA ARG A 145 15.08 -8.23 4.23
C ARG A 145 15.31 -7.17 3.16
N LEU A 146 14.73 -7.33 1.97
CA LEU A 146 14.82 -6.30 0.95
C LEU A 146 14.11 -5.02 1.40
N PHE A 147 12.93 -5.14 2.00
CA PHE A 147 12.17 -3.98 2.43
C PHE A 147 12.84 -3.23 3.59
N GLU A 148 13.61 -3.94 4.43
CA GLU A 148 14.47 -3.33 5.46
C GLU A 148 15.57 -2.45 4.86
N ILE A 149 16.02 -2.75 3.64
CA ILE A 149 16.99 -1.92 2.90
C ILE A 149 16.28 -0.77 2.18
N ILE A 150 15.13 -1.04 1.55
CA ILE A 150 14.37 -0.05 0.78
C ILE A 150 13.85 1.08 1.68
N LEU A 151 13.36 0.77 2.88
CA LEU A 151 12.68 1.76 3.71
C LEU A 151 13.59 2.91 4.18
N PRO A 152 14.78 2.68 4.76
CA PRO A 152 15.66 3.78 5.17
C PRO A 152 16.08 4.67 4.00
N ILE A 153 16.40 4.07 2.84
CA ILE A 153 16.74 4.80 1.62
C ILE A 153 15.57 5.70 1.20
N THR A 154 14.36 5.13 1.22
CA THR A 154 13.13 5.85 0.91
C THR A 154 12.91 7.04 1.84
N LEU A 155 13.03 6.85 3.15
CA LEU A 155 12.81 7.93 4.13
C LEU A 155 13.86 9.03 4.02
N VAL A 156 15.14 8.68 3.82
CA VAL A 156 16.22 9.66 3.67
C VAL A 156 16.01 10.51 2.43
N ILE A 157 15.79 9.88 1.27
CA ILE A 157 15.57 10.62 0.02
C ILE A 157 14.28 11.43 0.10
N PHE A 158 13.20 10.87 0.64
CA PHE A 158 11.95 11.59 0.85
C PHE A 158 12.15 12.87 1.67
N ILE A 159 12.84 12.78 2.81
CA ILE A 159 13.13 13.95 3.64
C ILE A 159 13.96 14.97 2.87
N ILE A 160 15.06 14.56 2.21
CA ILE A 160 15.92 15.47 1.43
C ILE A 160 15.09 16.20 0.38
N THR A 161 14.36 15.46 -0.46
CA THR A 161 13.64 16.01 -1.60
C THR A 161 12.52 16.95 -1.16
N PHE A 162 11.73 16.60 -0.14
CA PHE A 162 10.68 17.49 0.36
C PHE A 162 11.23 18.68 1.16
N SER A 163 12.32 18.52 1.91
CA SER A 163 12.98 19.65 2.57
C SER A 163 13.51 20.67 1.54
N LEU A 164 14.06 20.21 0.43
CA LEU A 164 14.50 21.09 -0.66
C LEU A 164 13.32 21.86 -1.29
N SER A 165 12.16 21.22 -1.47
CA SER A 165 10.97 21.88 -2.01
C SER A 165 10.35 22.98 -1.11
N SER A 166 10.83 23.13 0.14
CA SER A 166 10.30 24.11 1.08
C SER A 166 10.44 25.56 0.63
N GLY A 167 11.35 25.87 -0.29
CA GLY A 167 11.48 27.20 -0.88
C GLY A 167 10.25 27.66 -1.69
N LEU A 168 9.42 26.72 -2.16
CA LEU A 168 8.17 27.02 -2.88
C LEU A 168 6.95 27.10 -1.94
N PHE A 169 7.12 26.82 -0.65
CA PHE A 169 6.00 26.63 0.26
C PHE A 169 5.37 27.95 0.68
N GLU A 170 4.11 28.16 0.27
CA GLU A 170 3.32 29.32 0.65
C GLU A 170 2.25 28.93 1.67
N ILE A 171 2.43 29.34 2.93
CA ILE A 171 1.51 28.98 4.04
C ILE A 171 0.06 29.44 3.79
N ASN A 172 -0.12 30.50 2.99
CA ASN A 172 -1.44 31.03 2.64
C ASN A 172 -2.25 30.04 1.78
N ASN A 173 -1.59 29.12 1.06
CA ASN A 173 -2.29 28.06 0.33
C ASN A 173 -3.00 27.05 1.26
N LEU A 174 -2.65 27.02 2.55
CA LEU A 174 -3.27 26.19 3.58
C LEU A 174 -4.22 26.98 4.50
N ARG A 175 -4.35 28.30 4.28
CA ARG A 175 -5.16 29.18 5.12
C ARG A 175 -6.37 29.74 4.36
N PRO A 176 -7.45 30.08 5.08
CA PRO A 176 -7.69 29.80 6.50
C PRO A 176 -7.97 28.31 6.75
N VAL A 177 -7.47 27.79 7.88
CA VAL A 177 -7.72 26.39 8.28
C VAL A 177 -9.19 26.22 8.65
N LEU A 178 -9.83 25.20 8.10
CA LEU A 178 -11.27 24.93 8.20
C LEU A 178 -12.15 26.07 7.68
N GLY A 179 -11.65 26.86 6.71
CA GLY A 179 -12.41 27.96 6.10
C GLY A 179 -13.70 27.51 5.40
N SER A 180 -13.73 26.27 4.91
CA SER A 180 -14.92 25.64 4.30
C SER A 180 -15.69 24.73 5.26
N GLY A 181 -15.39 24.79 6.56
CA GLY A 181 -15.96 23.93 7.59
C GLY A 181 -15.41 22.50 7.58
N VAL A 182 -16.06 21.61 8.35
CA VAL A 182 -15.58 20.24 8.59
C VAL A 182 -16.04 19.24 7.51
N ILE A 183 -17.11 19.57 6.77
CA ILE A 183 -17.69 18.66 5.76
C ILE A 183 -16.67 18.27 4.67
N PRO A 184 -15.89 19.19 4.07
CA PRO A 184 -14.84 18.85 3.10
C PRO A 184 -13.80 17.85 3.63
N VAL A 185 -13.45 17.94 4.91
CA VAL A 185 -12.51 17.00 5.56
C VAL A 185 -13.10 15.60 5.60
N LEU A 186 -14.38 15.47 6.00
CA LEU A 186 -15.07 14.17 6.03
C LEU A 186 -15.24 13.57 4.63
N LEU A 187 -15.46 14.39 3.60
CA LEU A 187 -15.50 13.93 2.20
C LEU A 187 -14.13 13.41 1.74
N GLY A 188 -13.06 14.11 2.14
CA GLY A 188 -11.68 13.72 1.88
C GLY A 188 -11.32 12.36 2.49
N MET A 189 -11.90 12.01 3.65
CA MET A 189 -11.61 10.75 4.35
C MET A 189 -11.82 9.52 3.49
N ARG A 190 -12.79 9.53 2.57
CA ARG A 190 -13.01 8.38 1.67
C ARG A 190 -11.75 8.09 0.88
N SER A 191 -11.23 9.10 0.16
CA SER A 191 -10.03 8.97 -0.67
C SER A 191 -8.76 8.72 0.15
N THR A 192 -8.58 9.41 1.28
CA THR A 192 -7.36 9.26 2.10
C THR A 192 -7.32 7.89 2.79
N THR A 193 -8.45 7.31 3.19
CA THR A 193 -8.51 5.95 3.75
C THR A 193 -8.08 4.91 2.72
N LEU A 194 -8.40 5.12 1.44
CA LEU A 194 -8.00 4.21 0.37
C LEU A 194 -6.48 4.15 0.19
N ALA A 195 -5.78 5.26 0.35
CA ALA A 195 -4.32 5.31 0.26
C ALA A 195 -3.59 4.58 1.40
N PHE A 196 -4.31 4.21 2.46
CA PHE A 196 -3.80 3.38 3.54
C PHE A 196 -4.13 1.89 3.37
N ALA A 197 -4.63 1.46 2.20
CA ALA A 197 -4.61 0.05 1.83
C ALA A 197 -3.18 -0.48 2.01
N GLY A 198 -3.05 -1.59 2.74
CA GLY A 198 -1.75 -2.06 3.20
C GLY A 198 -1.82 -2.80 4.53
N PHE A 199 -2.64 -2.32 5.46
CA PHE A 199 -2.77 -2.89 6.81
C PHE A 199 -3.29 -4.33 6.81
N GLU A 200 -4.09 -4.69 5.82
CA GLU A 200 -4.71 -6.01 5.67
C GLU A 200 -3.69 -7.14 5.49
N ILE A 201 -2.46 -6.83 5.08
CA ILE A 201 -1.41 -7.84 4.92
C ILE A 201 -1.11 -8.57 6.22
N MET A 202 -1.41 -7.94 7.37
CA MET A 202 -1.35 -8.57 8.70
C MET A 202 -2.20 -9.83 8.82
N LEU A 203 -3.24 -10.00 8.01
CA LEU A 203 -4.02 -11.25 7.96
C LEU A 203 -3.19 -12.44 7.43
N ILE A 204 -2.06 -12.17 6.76
CA ILE A 204 -1.16 -13.17 6.20
C ILE A 204 0.16 -13.18 6.98
N ILE A 205 0.85 -12.04 7.10
CA ILE A 205 2.22 -11.99 7.64
C ILE A 205 2.31 -12.31 9.13
N MET A 206 1.21 -12.15 9.88
CA MET A 206 1.18 -12.47 11.32
C MET A 206 1.45 -13.96 11.58
N ALA A 207 1.06 -14.84 10.64
CA ALA A 207 1.36 -16.27 10.70
C ALA A 207 2.87 -16.58 10.65
N PHE A 208 3.66 -15.67 10.10
CA PHE A 208 5.11 -15.80 9.91
C PHE A 208 5.91 -15.04 10.99
N MET A 209 5.26 -14.30 11.87
CA MET A 209 5.95 -13.53 12.91
C MET A 209 6.53 -14.45 13.99
N SER A 210 7.78 -14.22 14.38
CA SER A 210 8.41 -14.91 15.52
C SER A 210 7.80 -14.51 16.87
N SER A 211 7.18 -13.34 16.97
CA SER A 211 6.47 -12.87 18.17
C SER A 211 5.08 -12.30 17.83
N PRO A 212 4.09 -13.16 17.54
CA PRO A 212 2.69 -12.78 17.23
C PRO A 212 2.05 -11.80 18.23
N GLN A 213 2.44 -11.89 19.50
CA GLN A 213 1.92 -11.05 20.59
C GLN A 213 2.27 -9.57 20.38
N LYS A 214 3.36 -9.29 19.67
CA LYS A 214 3.80 -7.93 19.31
C LYS A 214 3.17 -7.42 18.01
N GLY A 215 2.19 -8.13 17.44
CA GLY A 215 1.48 -7.70 16.23
C GLY A 215 0.87 -6.30 16.31
N MET A 216 0.42 -5.88 17.50
CA MET A 216 -0.08 -4.52 17.71
C MET A 216 1.02 -3.47 17.48
N LYS A 217 2.24 -3.73 17.95
CA LYS A 217 3.38 -2.84 17.72
C LYS A 217 3.74 -2.77 16.24
N ALA A 218 3.70 -3.91 15.54
CA ALA A 218 3.97 -3.97 14.11
C ALA A 218 2.98 -3.12 13.31
N VAL A 219 1.67 -3.27 13.54
CA VAL A 219 0.66 -2.47 12.83
C VAL A 219 0.69 -0.99 13.22
N THR A 220 0.99 -0.65 14.48
CA THR A 220 1.13 0.75 14.92
C THR A 220 2.26 1.46 14.16
N TRP A 221 3.47 0.91 14.16
CA TRP A 221 4.58 1.52 13.41
C TRP A 221 4.37 1.40 11.89
N GLY A 222 3.74 0.30 11.47
CA GLY A 222 3.28 0.05 10.11
C GLY A 222 2.41 1.17 9.54
N THR A 223 1.56 1.77 10.37
CA THR A 223 0.63 2.84 9.97
C THR A 223 1.19 4.25 10.24
N ILE A 224 1.87 4.47 11.38
CA ILE A 224 2.36 5.80 11.76
C ILE A 224 3.38 6.35 10.78
N VAL A 225 4.31 5.51 10.28
CA VAL A 225 5.35 5.98 9.34
C VAL A 225 4.74 6.42 8.00
N PRO A 226 3.87 5.64 7.33
CA PRO A 226 3.13 6.10 6.15
C PRO A 226 2.29 7.34 6.42
N THR A 227 1.67 7.45 7.60
CA THR A 227 0.90 8.63 7.98
C THR A 227 1.76 9.88 7.96
N PHE A 228 2.97 9.82 8.54
CA PHE A 228 3.91 10.93 8.52
C PHE A 228 4.32 11.30 7.08
N VAL A 229 4.69 10.30 6.27
CA VAL A 229 5.09 10.50 4.86
C VAL A 229 3.96 11.13 4.05
N TYR A 230 2.74 10.61 4.16
CA TYR A 230 1.56 11.14 3.47
C TYR A 230 1.18 12.53 3.91
N LEU A 231 1.25 12.81 5.22
CA LEU A 231 0.96 14.13 5.74
C LEU A 231 1.94 15.17 5.21
N VAL A 232 3.25 14.89 5.29
CA VAL A 232 4.29 15.78 4.76
C VAL A 232 4.11 15.96 3.25
N ALA A 233 3.96 14.88 2.50
CA ALA A 233 3.79 14.95 1.05
C ALA A 233 2.59 15.82 0.66
N LEU A 234 1.43 15.60 1.28
CA LEU A 234 0.20 16.32 1.00
C LEU A 234 0.29 17.81 1.37
N VAL A 235 0.78 18.11 2.58
CA VAL A 235 0.92 19.50 3.06
C VAL A 235 1.90 20.28 2.19
N MET A 236 3.06 19.70 1.88
CA MET A 236 4.07 20.35 1.03
C MET A 236 3.57 20.54 -0.40
N THR A 237 2.84 19.56 -0.95
CA THR A 237 2.27 19.66 -2.30
C THR A 237 1.19 20.75 -2.38
N ILE A 238 0.26 20.82 -1.42
CA ILE A 238 -0.75 21.89 -1.41
C ILE A 238 -0.11 23.25 -1.15
N GLY A 239 0.84 23.31 -0.20
CA GLY A 239 1.58 24.53 0.13
C GLY A 239 2.37 25.09 -1.04
N GLY A 240 3.00 24.23 -1.85
CA GLY A 240 3.82 24.66 -2.99
C GLY A 240 3.07 24.87 -4.30
N LEU A 241 2.04 24.06 -4.60
CA LEU A 241 1.30 24.15 -5.88
C LEU A 241 -0.06 24.84 -5.79
N SER A 242 -0.54 25.19 -4.60
CA SER A 242 -1.92 25.60 -4.32
C SER A 242 -2.97 24.52 -4.62
N LEU A 243 -4.20 24.72 -4.15
CA LEU A 243 -5.32 23.81 -4.41
C LEU A 243 -5.59 23.63 -5.91
N GLY A 244 -5.43 24.69 -6.70
CA GLY A 244 -5.65 24.67 -8.14
C GLY A 244 -4.60 23.84 -8.87
N GLY A 245 -3.31 24.07 -8.53
CA GLY A 245 -2.20 23.33 -9.15
C GLY A 245 -2.27 21.84 -8.87
N VAL A 246 -2.61 21.43 -7.64
CA VAL A 246 -2.75 20.01 -7.28
C VAL A 246 -3.81 19.27 -8.08
N LYS A 247 -4.90 19.94 -8.51
CA LYS A 247 -5.99 19.29 -9.27
C LYS A 247 -5.62 19.03 -10.72
N VAL A 248 -4.88 19.95 -11.32
CA VAL A 248 -4.51 19.89 -12.73
C VAL A 248 -3.29 19.00 -12.94
N ALA A 249 -2.37 18.98 -11.97
CA ALA A 249 -1.21 18.10 -11.95
C ALA A 249 -1.62 16.62 -11.96
N THR A 250 -1.00 15.83 -12.85
CA THR A 250 -1.28 14.39 -12.90
C THR A 250 -0.63 13.64 -11.74
N TRP A 251 0.59 14.05 -11.40
CA TRP A 251 1.39 13.51 -10.30
C TRP A 251 1.89 14.67 -9.42
N PRO A 252 1.02 15.29 -8.59
CA PRO A 252 1.33 16.57 -7.97
C PRO A 252 2.61 16.60 -7.15
N SER A 253 2.93 15.52 -6.43
CA SER A 253 4.18 15.46 -5.67
C SER A 253 5.42 15.46 -6.57
N LEU A 254 5.38 14.82 -7.75
CA LEU A 254 6.49 14.91 -8.70
C LEU A 254 6.58 16.31 -9.31
N ASP A 255 5.44 16.89 -9.68
CA ASP A 255 5.38 18.23 -10.26
C ASP A 255 5.91 19.31 -9.30
N LEU A 256 5.64 19.17 -7.99
CA LEU A 256 6.22 20.05 -6.96
C LEU A 256 7.75 19.97 -6.98
N ILE A 257 8.31 18.76 -6.94
CA ILE A 257 9.76 18.59 -6.87
C ILE A 257 10.43 19.07 -8.16
N ARG A 258 9.80 18.83 -9.31
CA ARG A 258 10.27 19.31 -10.61
C ARG A 258 10.20 20.83 -10.72
N SER A 259 9.29 21.49 -10.01
CA SER A 259 9.19 22.96 -10.00
C SER A 259 10.35 23.63 -9.27
N PHE A 260 11.15 22.86 -8.53
CA PHE A 260 12.31 23.34 -7.78
C PHE A 260 13.62 22.85 -8.44
N GLU A 261 14.07 23.57 -9.47
CA GLU A 261 15.41 23.37 -10.04
C GLU A 261 16.38 24.39 -9.42
N ILE A 262 17.28 23.94 -8.53
CA ILE A 262 18.41 24.76 -8.08
C ILE A 262 19.53 24.67 -9.13
N GLN A 263 19.73 25.75 -9.88
CA GLN A 263 20.88 25.87 -10.79
C GLN A 263 22.19 25.90 -9.99
N GLY A 264 23.17 25.04 -10.33
CA GLY A 264 24.52 25.06 -9.75
C GLY A 264 24.86 24.01 -8.67
N LEU A 265 23.95 23.09 -8.34
CA LEU A 265 24.26 21.89 -7.55
C LEU A 265 24.62 20.71 -8.48
N ILE A 266 25.44 19.75 -8.00
CA ILE A 266 25.82 18.54 -8.75
C ILE A 266 24.58 17.70 -9.17
N PHE A 267 23.48 17.82 -8.43
CA PHE A 267 22.19 17.18 -8.75
C PHE A 267 21.19 18.25 -9.22
N GLU A 268 21.07 18.42 -10.53
CA GLU A 268 20.14 19.40 -11.11
C GLU A 268 18.70 18.87 -11.24
N ARG A 269 18.50 17.54 -11.19
CA ARG A 269 17.21 16.86 -11.40
C ARG A 269 16.76 16.03 -10.20
N PHE A 270 16.34 16.71 -9.13
CA PHE A 270 15.88 16.06 -7.89
C PHE A 270 14.62 15.20 -8.09
N GLU A 271 13.83 15.42 -9.15
CA GLU A 271 12.69 14.58 -9.48
C GLU A 271 13.11 13.13 -9.79
N SER A 272 14.32 12.94 -10.33
CA SER A 272 14.85 11.60 -10.63
C SER A 272 15.08 10.78 -9.37
N LEU A 273 15.50 11.41 -8.26
CA LEU A 273 15.67 10.73 -6.98
C LEU A 273 14.32 10.26 -6.42
N LEU A 274 13.29 11.11 -6.53
CA LEU A 274 11.92 10.77 -6.12
C LEU A 274 11.36 9.60 -6.94
N LEU A 275 11.63 9.58 -8.25
CA LEU A 275 11.20 8.49 -9.14
C LEU A 275 11.84 7.15 -8.75
N VAL A 276 13.16 7.14 -8.47
CA VAL A 276 13.87 5.92 -8.08
C VAL A 276 13.26 5.31 -6.82
N ILE A 277 13.01 6.11 -5.78
CA ILE A 277 12.41 5.59 -4.55
C ILE A 277 10.98 5.09 -4.75
N TRP A 278 10.20 5.73 -5.61
CA TRP A 278 8.83 5.27 -5.89
C TRP A 278 8.78 4.01 -6.71
N ILE A 279 9.67 3.83 -7.68
CA ILE A 279 9.81 2.55 -8.36
C ILE A 279 10.09 1.44 -7.33
N MET A 280 10.91 1.70 -6.30
CA MET A 280 11.16 0.74 -5.21
C MET A 280 9.93 0.51 -4.31
N GLN A 281 9.14 1.54 -3.99
CA GLN A 281 7.92 1.40 -3.17
C GLN A 281 6.81 0.64 -3.91
N ILE A 282 6.61 0.97 -5.18
CA ILE A 282 5.69 0.27 -6.07
C ILE A 282 6.14 -1.20 -6.23
N PHE A 283 7.44 -1.45 -6.34
CA PHE A 283 8.00 -2.79 -6.41
C PHE A 283 7.75 -3.59 -5.13
N SER A 284 7.90 -2.94 -3.98
CA SER A 284 7.62 -3.55 -2.69
C SER A 284 6.14 -3.95 -2.59
N THR A 285 5.23 -3.08 -2.98
CA THR A 285 3.80 -3.40 -2.99
C THR A 285 3.48 -4.55 -3.95
N PHE A 286 3.98 -4.48 -5.18
CA PHE A 286 3.80 -5.53 -6.19
C PHE A 286 4.27 -6.90 -5.66
N THR A 287 5.48 -6.97 -5.11
CA THR A 287 6.06 -8.24 -4.67
C THR A 287 5.34 -8.86 -3.48
N ILE A 288 4.94 -8.07 -2.46
CA ILE A 288 4.23 -8.62 -1.31
C ILE A 288 2.81 -9.08 -1.67
N THR A 289 2.12 -8.34 -2.55
CA THR A 289 0.75 -8.68 -2.99
C THR A 289 0.75 -9.87 -3.95
N HIS A 290 1.72 -9.96 -4.86
CA HIS A 290 1.94 -11.13 -5.72
C HIS A 290 2.25 -12.40 -4.91
N TYR A 291 3.13 -12.28 -3.91
CA TYR A 291 3.43 -13.38 -2.99
C TYR A 291 2.19 -13.82 -2.20
N ALA A 292 1.46 -12.86 -1.63
CA ALA A 292 0.26 -13.12 -0.85
C ALA A 292 -0.86 -13.79 -1.67
N ALA A 293 -1.09 -13.34 -2.91
CA ALA A 293 -2.06 -13.94 -3.81
C ALA A 293 -1.68 -15.39 -4.19
N SER A 294 -0.39 -15.61 -4.50
CA SER A 294 0.14 -16.93 -4.84
C SER A 294 0.07 -17.89 -3.65
N LEU A 295 0.34 -17.41 -2.44
CA LEU A 295 0.17 -18.16 -1.19
C LEU A 295 -1.30 -18.53 -0.96
N GLY A 296 -2.23 -17.63 -1.24
CA GLY A 296 -3.66 -17.91 -1.14
C GLY A 296 -4.10 -19.07 -2.03
N TRP A 297 -3.69 -19.06 -3.31
CA TRP A 297 -3.97 -20.18 -4.21
C TRP A 297 -3.32 -21.49 -3.76
N SER A 298 -2.06 -21.41 -3.34
CA SER A 298 -1.30 -22.54 -2.79
C SER A 298 -2.02 -23.20 -1.62
N GLN A 299 -2.57 -22.41 -0.69
CA GLN A 299 -3.27 -22.90 0.49
C GLN A 299 -4.70 -23.37 0.20
N LEU A 300 -5.39 -22.75 -0.76
CA LEU A 300 -6.72 -23.19 -1.20
C LEU A 300 -6.70 -24.60 -1.82
N PHE A 301 -5.65 -24.90 -2.59
CA PHE A 301 -5.49 -26.19 -3.28
C PHE A 301 -4.56 -27.17 -2.58
N ASP A 302 -3.99 -26.79 -1.44
CA ASP A 302 -2.98 -27.57 -0.69
C ASP A 302 -1.82 -28.04 -1.59
N LYS A 303 -1.23 -27.08 -2.32
CA LYS A 303 -0.15 -27.28 -3.29
C LYS A 303 1.04 -26.38 -2.96
N ASN A 304 2.20 -26.69 -3.51
CA ASN A 304 3.39 -25.84 -3.37
C ASN A 304 3.12 -24.43 -3.95
N ILE A 305 3.67 -23.39 -3.32
CA ILE A 305 3.51 -22.00 -3.78
C ILE A 305 4.21 -21.72 -5.12
N ARG A 306 5.32 -22.42 -5.43
CA ARG A 306 6.16 -22.13 -6.58
C ARG A 306 5.40 -22.07 -7.91
N PRO A 307 4.57 -23.06 -8.30
CA PRO A 307 3.79 -22.97 -9.55
C PRO A 307 2.88 -21.73 -9.60
N PHE A 308 2.25 -21.37 -8.48
CA PHE A 308 1.35 -20.21 -8.44
C PHE A 308 2.09 -18.89 -8.59
N LEU A 309 3.33 -18.77 -8.10
CA LEU A 309 4.16 -17.58 -8.33
C LEU A 309 4.29 -17.29 -9.83
N PHE A 310 4.53 -18.32 -10.66
CA PHE A 310 4.61 -18.15 -12.12
C PHE A 310 3.23 -17.96 -12.76
N MET A 311 2.23 -18.76 -12.38
CA MET A 311 0.88 -18.70 -12.97
C MET A 311 0.17 -17.36 -12.75
N MET A 312 0.46 -16.67 -11.65
CA MET A 312 -0.17 -15.39 -11.35
C MET A 312 0.39 -14.23 -12.18
N LEU A 313 1.59 -14.35 -12.75
CA LEU A 313 2.19 -13.28 -13.55
C LEU A 313 1.36 -12.90 -14.78
N PRO A 314 0.96 -13.82 -15.68
CA PRO A 314 0.07 -13.49 -16.80
C PRO A 314 -1.25 -12.86 -16.33
N VAL A 315 -1.81 -13.31 -15.22
CA VAL A 315 -3.06 -12.77 -14.67
C VAL A 315 -2.87 -11.31 -14.25
N ILE A 316 -1.79 -11.01 -13.52
CA ILE A 316 -1.46 -9.64 -13.11
C ILE A 316 -1.25 -8.75 -14.33
N PHE A 317 -0.51 -9.23 -15.33
CA PHE A 317 -0.28 -8.49 -16.57
C PHE A 317 -1.59 -8.16 -17.30
N LEU A 318 -2.47 -9.15 -17.46
CA LEU A 318 -3.76 -8.95 -18.12
C LEU A 318 -4.60 -7.91 -17.39
N ILE A 319 -4.65 -7.94 -16.05
CA ILE A 319 -5.37 -6.93 -15.26
C ILE A 319 -4.74 -5.54 -15.45
N ALA A 320 -3.41 -5.44 -15.50
CA ALA A 320 -2.68 -4.17 -15.64
C ALA A 320 -2.93 -3.48 -17.00
N VAL A 321 -3.32 -4.24 -18.02
CA VAL A 321 -3.63 -3.73 -19.37
C VAL A 321 -5.11 -3.34 -19.51
N ILE A 322 -6.00 -3.72 -18.58
CA ILE A 322 -7.43 -3.35 -18.62
C ILE A 322 -7.64 -1.83 -18.69
N PRO A 323 -7.02 -1.00 -17.82
CA PRO A 323 -7.16 0.44 -17.90
C PRO A 323 -6.52 0.98 -19.19
N LYS A 324 -7.32 1.65 -20.03
CA LYS A 324 -6.84 2.19 -21.31
C LYS A 324 -6.17 3.55 -21.18
N ASN A 325 -6.42 4.25 -20.08
CA ASN A 325 -5.92 5.60 -19.82
C ASN A 325 -5.77 5.85 -18.30
N ILE A 326 -5.14 6.97 -17.96
CA ILE A 326 -4.87 7.38 -16.57
C ILE A 326 -6.17 7.56 -15.77
N SER A 327 -7.26 8.01 -16.38
CA SER A 327 -8.53 8.18 -15.67
C SER A 327 -9.12 6.84 -15.24
N GLU A 328 -9.14 5.85 -16.12
CA GLU A 328 -9.55 4.48 -15.81
C GLU A 328 -8.63 3.83 -14.76
N LEU A 329 -7.33 4.15 -14.80
CA LEU A 329 -6.37 3.68 -13.79
C LEU A 329 -6.70 4.23 -12.39
N PHE A 330 -7.00 5.53 -12.28
CA PHE A 330 -7.45 6.12 -11.00
C PHE A 330 -8.79 5.54 -10.53
N MET A 331 -9.71 5.24 -11.45
CA MET A 331 -10.96 4.54 -11.11
C MET A 331 -10.70 3.14 -10.57
N LEU A 332 -9.77 2.39 -11.15
CA LEU A 332 -9.36 1.09 -10.65
C LEU A 332 -8.79 1.21 -9.23
N GLY A 333 -7.92 2.19 -8.98
CA GLY A 333 -7.40 2.49 -7.64
C GLY A 333 -8.51 2.80 -6.63
N GLN A 334 -9.53 3.57 -7.02
CA GLN A 334 -10.69 3.85 -6.19
C GLN A 334 -11.52 2.60 -5.87
N ILE A 335 -11.72 1.70 -6.84
CA ILE A 335 -12.41 0.43 -6.65
C ILE A 335 -11.63 -0.44 -5.66
N VAL A 336 -10.33 -0.59 -5.89
CA VAL A 336 -9.41 -1.34 -5.03
C VAL A 336 -9.47 -0.84 -3.60
N GLY A 337 -9.32 0.46 -3.38
CA GLY A 337 -9.37 0.99 -2.01
C GLY A 337 -10.74 0.81 -1.37
N ASN A 338 -11.85 1.02 -2.09
CA ASN A 338 -13.19 0.77 -1.54
C ASN A 338 -13.32 -0.70 -1.10
N VAL A 339 -12.87 -1.65 -1.95
CA VAL A 339 -12.84 -3.08 -1.61
C VAL A 339 -11.98 -3.32 -0.38
N SER A 340 -10.81 -2.68 -0.26
CA SER A 340 -9.95 -2.80 0.92
C SER A 340 -10.69 -2.44 2.21
N VAL A 341 -11.36 -1.29 2.24
CA VAL A 341 -12.09 -0.81 3.42
C VAL A 341 -13.28 -1.72 3.76
N TYR A 342 -14.08 -2.12 2.78
CA TYR A 342 -15.21 -3.01 3.05
C TYR A 342 -14.75 -4.41 3.45
N LEU A 343 -13.83 -5.01 2.69
CA LEU A 343 -13.39 -6.38 2.89
C LEU A 343 -12.50 -6.54 4.12
N PHE A 344 -11.62 -5.60 4.43
CA PHE A 344 -10.67 -5.75 5.55
C PHE A 344 -10.94 -4.81 6.73
N GLY A 345 -11.74 -3.75 6.54
CA GLY A 345 -12.24 -2.96 7.66
C GLY A 345 -13.41 -3.63 8.38
N THR A 346 -14.38 -4.20 7.63
CA THR A 346 -15.62 -4.73 8.23
C THR A 346 -15.60 -6.23 8.47
N LEU A 347 -15.14 -7.05 7.51
CA LEU A 347 -15.21 -8.51 7.63
C LEU A 347 -14.39 -9.07 8.80
N PRO A 348 -13.14 -8.61 9.09
CA PRO A 348 -12.40 -9.12 10.24
C PRO A 348 -13.09 -8.81 11.57
N PHE A 349 -13.84 -7.71 11.66
CA PHE A 349 -14.64 -7.40 12.84
C PHE A 349 -15.76 -8.42 13.05
N PHE A 350 -16.53 -8.74 12.01
CA PHE A 350 -17.55 -9.78 12.07
C PHE A 350 -16.97 -11.16 12.35
N LEU A 351 -15.86 -11.53 11.70
CA LEU A 351 -15.17 -12.80 11.94
C LEU A 351 -14.65 -12.89 13.39
N LEU A 352 -14.17 -11.78 13.96
CA LEU A 352 -13.76 -11.74 15.36
C LEU A 352 -14.94 -12.01 16.29
N ILE A 353 -16.10 -11.40 16.05
CA ILE A 353 -17.32 -11.66 16.83
C ILE A 353 -17.77 -13.12 16.68
N ILE A 354 -17.87 -13.63 15.45
CA ILE A 354 -18.30 -15.01 15.18
C ILE A 354 -17.32 -16.02 15.82
N SER A 355 -16.02 -15.76 15.74
CA SER A 355 -15.00 -16.62 16.37
C SER A 355 -15.15 -16.69 17.89
N LYS A 356 -15.49 -15.57 18.55
CA LYS A 356 -15.79 -15.51 19.99
C LYS A 356 -17.06 -16.29 20.33
N ILE A 357 -18.16 -16.06 19.60
CA ILE A 357 -19.43 -16.73 19.85
C ILE A 357 -19.31 -18.24 19.67
N ARG A 358 -18.60 -18.68 18.63
CA ARG A 358 -18.37 -20.11 18.33
C ARG A 358 -17.21 -20.73 19.12
N ARG A 359 -16.56 -19.98 20.03
CA ARG A 359 -15.35 -20.41 20.78
C ARG A 359 -14.26 -21.03 19.89
N LYS A 360 -14.07 -20.49 18.68
CA LYS A 360 -13.02 -20.91 17.74
C LYS A 360 -11.75 -20.10 17.99
N GLY A 361 -10.60 -20.76 17.96
CA GLY A 361 -9.30 -20.10 18.18
C GLY A 361 -9.03 -19.73 19.65
N GLU A 362 -9.71 -20.37 20.58
CA GLU A 362 -9.26 -20.39 21.97
C GLU A 362 -8.20 -21.49 22.09
N THR A 363 -6.94 -21.11 22.26
CA THR A 363 -5.94 -22.01 22.85
C THR A 363 -6.43 -22.34 24.24
N SER A 364 -6.81 -23.60 24.47
CA SER A 364 -6.98 -24.18 25.79
C SER A 364 -5.68 -23.94 26.56
N ASN A 365 -5.70 -22.95 27.46
CA ASN A 365 -4.72 -22.80 28.52
C ASN A 365 -5.44 -22.98 29.84
#